data_AF-A0A165BGR4-F1
#
_entry.id   AF-A0A165BGR4-F1
#
_cell.length_a   1.000
_cell.length_b   1.000
_cell.length_c   1.000
_cell.angle_alpha   90.00
_cell.angle_beta   90.00
_cell.angle_gamma   90.00
#
_symmetry.space_group_name_H-M   'P 1'
#
loop_
_entity.id
_entity.type
_entity.pdbx_description
1 polymer ?
#
loop_
_entity_poly.entity_id
_entity_poly.type
_entity_poly.pdbx_seq_one_letter_code
_entity_poly.pdbx_strand_id
1 'polypeptide(L)'
;MLRRAKFRADSHPVQYDIMKTRRWIFEKGYGPGSKHIANVLDRYSLVPSRSAFSIRLSEFDFYPMFVVDLMHEFELGVWKAILTHLLQILYAEGNNTIQRFNKRHVLTVPTFGRDTVRRLGNNVSGLKKLAARDYEDILQVYFSPFCAQQGSKYDCLCCSA
;
A
#
# COMPACT_ATOMS: atom_id res chain seq x y z
N MET A 1 -1.67 -1.89 -22.49
CA MET A 1 -2.30 -3.05 -21.84
C MET A 1 -3.30 -2.52 -20.80
N LEU A 2 -4.52 -2.18 -21.22
CA LEU A 2 -5.55 -1.58 -20.35
C LEU A 2 -6.22 -2.71 -19.56
N ARG A 3 -5.69 -3.03 -18.38
CA ARG A 3 -6.43 -3.81 -17.38
C ARG A 3 -7.61 -2.93 -16.98
N ARG A 4 -8.82 -3.22 -17.48
CA ARG A 4 -10.05 -2.54 -17.03
C ARG A 4 -10.12 -2.71 -15.51
N ALA A 5 -9.83 -1.65 -14.77
CA ALA A 5 -10.06 -1.56 -13.34
C ALA A 5 -11.57 -1.65 -13.12
N LYS A 6 -12.09 -2.86 -12.89
CA LYS A 6 -13.40 -3.00 -12.27
C LYS A 6 -13.22 -2.52 -10.84
N PHE A 7 -13.44 -1.23 -10.62
CA PHE A 7 -13.55 -0.69 -9.27
C PHE A 7 -14.61 -1.50 -8.53
N ARG A 8 -14.21 -2.08 -7.40
CA ARG A 8 -15.17 -2.69 -6.48
C ARG A 8 -15.97 -1.55 -5.89
N ALA A 9 -17.29 -1.64 -5.97
CA ALA A 9 -18.21 -0.70 -5.36
C ALA A 9 -19.02 -1.43 -4.31
N ASP A 10 -19.12 -0.87 -3.10
CA ASP A 10 -20.04 -1.41 -2.12
C ASP A 10 -21.46 -1.05 -2.52
N SER A 11 -22.17 -2.03 -3.07
CA SER A 11 -23.51 -1.85 -3.62
C SER A 11 -24.49 -2.79 -2.91
N HIS A 12 -25.75 -2.38 -2.85
CA HIS A 12 -26.81 -3.16 -2.22
C HIS A 12 -26.88 -4.63 -2.72
N PRO A 13 -26.72 -4.93 -4.03
CA PRO A 13 -26.66 -6.32 -4.50
C PRO A 13 -25.49 -7.12 -3.92
N VAL A 14 -24.30 -6.52 -3.82
CA VAL A 14 -23.11 -7.18 -3.25
C VAL A 14 -23.33 -7.48 -1.77
N GLN A 15 -23.86 -6.53 -1.00
CA GLN A 15 -24.18 -6.72 0.41
C GLN A 15 -25.25 -7.81 0.61
N TYR A 16 -26.26 -7.85 -0.25
CA TYR A 16 -27.30 -8.88 -0.25
C TYR A 16 -26.71 -10.27 -0.47
N ASP A 17 -25.85 -10.43 -1.48
CA ASP A 17 -25.21 -11.72 -1.79
C ASP A 17 -24.29 -12.19 -0.66
N ILE A 18 -23.53 -11.29 -0.03
CA ILE A 18 -22.72 -11.58 1.17
C ILE A 18 -23.61 -11.99 2.34
N MET A 19 -24.72 -11.29 2.59
CA MET A 19 -25.64 -11.63 3.68
C MET A 19 -26.29 -12.99 3.44
N LYS A 20 -26.74 -13.25 2.20
CA LYS A 20 -27.38 -14.50 1.79
C LYS A 20 -26.45 -15.70 1.95
N THR A 21 -25.21 -15.59 1.48
CA THR A 21 -24.22 -16.67 1.61
C THR A 21 -23.81 -16.91 3.06
N ARG A 22 -23.69 -15.84 3.88
CA ARG A 22 -23.49 -15.98 5.33
C ARG A 22 -24.63 -16.71 6.02
N ARG A 23 -25.87 -16.41 5.65
CA ARG A 23 -27.05 -17.12 6.16
C ARG A 23 -26.94 -18.62 5.88
N TRP A 24 -26.51 -18.98 4.69
CA TRP A 24 -26.34 -20.39 4.33
C TRP A 24 -25.26 -21.08 5.15
N ILE A 25 -24.13 -20.41 5.41
CA ILE A 25 -23.05 -20.96 6.23
C ILE A 25 -23.49 -21.12 7.69
N PHE A 26 -23.96 -20.05 8.32
CA PHE A 26 -24.16 -20.01 9.77
C PHE A 26 -25.52 -20.52 10.24
N GLU A 27 -26.60 -20.32 9.46
CA GLU A 27 -27.94 -20.74 9.86
C GLU A 27 -28.34 -22.07 9.23
N LYS A 28 -27.88 -22.34 8.00
CA LYS A 28 -28.26 -23.56 7.25
C LYS A 28 -27.17 -24.62 7.17
N GLY A 29 -26.00 -24.39 7.75
CA GLY A 29 -24.91 -25.37 7.84
C GLY A 29 -24.24 -25.72 6.49
N TYR A 30 -24.34 -24.86 5.48
CA TYR A 30 -23.67 -25.10 4.20
C TYR A 30 -22.15 -24.99 4.37
N GLY A 31 -21.41 -25.93 3.80
CA GLY A 31 -19.95 -25.86 3.77
C GLY A 31 -19.48 -24.60 3.02
N PRO A 32 -18.49 -23.86 3.53
CA PRO A 32 -18.02 -22.59 2.95
C PRO A 32 -17.46 -22.76 1.52
N GLY A 33 -16.96 -23.95 1.17
CA GLY A 33 -16.50 -24.30 -0.18
C GLY A 33 -17.58 -24.94 -1.07
N SER A 34 -18.86 -24.86 -0.70
CA SER A 34 -19.93 -25.46 -1.50
C SER A 34 -20.12 -24.74 -2.85
N LYS A 35 -20.44 -25.51 -3.90
CA LYS A 35 -20.75 -24.97 -5.24
C LYS A 35 -21.85 -23.90 -5.20
N HIS A 36 -22.79 -24.02 -4.26
CA HIS A 36 -23.87 -23.05 -4.06
C HIS A 36 -23.35 -21.66 -3.69
N ILE A 37 -22.34 -21.59 -2.82
CA ILE A 37 -21.72 -20.33 -2.39
C ILE A 37 -20.79 -19.80 -3.49
N ALA A 38 -19.98 -20.66 -4.09
CA ALA A 38 -19.08 -20.32 -5.20
C ALA A 38 -19.84 -19.68 -6.37
N ASN A 39 -20.99 -20.24 -6.77
CA ASN A 39 -21.82 -19.70 -7.85
C ASN A 39 -22.30 -18.26 -7.60
N VAL A 40 -22.44 -17.86 -6.34
CA VAL A 40 -22.87 -16.50 -5.95
C VAL A 40 -21.66 -15.57 -5.83
N LEU A 41 -20.58 -16.01 -5.18
CA LEU A 41 -19.47 -15.12 -4.80
C LEU A 41 -18.33 -15.06 -5.83
N ASP A 42 -18.06 -16.12 -6.59
CA ASP A 42 -16.88 -16.20 -7.47
C ASP A 42 -16.95 -15.21 -8.63
N ARG A 43 -18.16 -14.91 -9.12
CA ARG A 43 -18.39 -13.96 -10.22
C ARG A 43 -17.71 -12.61 -9.99
N TYR A 44 -17.63 -12.17 -8.73
CA TYR A 44 -17.02 -10.92 -8.31
C TYR A 44 -15.83 -11.13 -7.37
N SER A 45 -15.36 -12.38 -7.23
CA SER A 45 -14.31 -12.78 -6.28
C SER A 45 -14.58 -12.25 -4.87
N LEU A 46 -15.83 -12.38 -4.42
CA LEU A 46 -16.29 -11.96 -3.11
C LEU A 46 -16.03 -13.06 -2.08
N VAL A 47 -16.04 -12.66 -0.82
CA VAL A 47 -15.94 -13.56 0.33
C VAL A 47 -17.17 -13.36 1.22
N PRO A 48 -17.64 -14.38 1.95
CA PRO A 48 -18.78 -14.28 2.86
C PRO A 48 -18.41 -13.54 4.17
N SER A 49 -17.54 -12.54 4.09
CA SER A 49 -17.16 -11.67 5.21
C SER A 49 -17.92 -10.34 5.11
N ARG A 50 -18.37 -9.84 6.26
CA ARG A 50 -18.95 -8.49 6.33
C ARG A 50 -17.85 -7.54 6.74
N SER A 51 -17.58 -6.55 5.90
CA SER A 51 -16.69 -5.44 6.25
C SER A 51 -17.35 -4.59 7.34
N ALA A 52 -16.60 -4.22 8.38
CA ALA A 52 -17.07 -3.28 9.41
C ALA A 52 -17.41 -1.91 8.79
N PHE A 53 -16.67 -1.50 7.74
CA PHE A 53 -16.95 -0.28 6.98
C PHE A 53 -18.28 -0.39 6.25
N SER A 54 -18.58 -1.52 5.59
CA SER A 54 -19.88 -1.75 4.94
C SER A 54 -21.05 -1.71 5.94
N ILE A 55 -20.83 -2.09 7.20
CA ILE A 55 -21.88 -2.04 8.24
C ILE A 55 -22.11 -0.62 8.76
N ARG A 56 -21.03 0.16 8.94
CA ARG A 56 -21.06 1.46 9.61
C ARG A 56 -21.15 2.65 8.65
N LEU A 57 -20.64 2.50 7.45
CA LEU A 57 -20.58 3.51 6.38
C LEU A 57 -21.33 3.01 5.13
N SER A 58 -22.39 2.21 5.27
CA SER A 58 -23.18 1.68 4.14
C SER A 58 -23.74 2.75 3.20
N GLU A 59 -23.84 3.99 3.65
CA GLU A 59 -24.29 5.14 2.86
C GLU A 59 -23.25 5.62 1.85
N PHE A 60 -21.97 5.28 2.04
CA PHE A 60 -20.87 5.71 1.19
C PHE A 60 -20.08 4.51 0.66
N ASP A 61 -19.62 4.59 -0.59
CA ASP A 61 -18.67 3.61 -1.09
C ASP A 61 -17.33 3.78 -0.37
N PHE A 62 -16.93 2.78 0.42
CA PHE A 62 -15.72 2.84 1.23
C PHE A 62 -14.48 2.35 0.48
N TYR A 63 -14.62 1.68 -0.67
CA TYR A 63 -13.46 1.20 -1.44
C TYR A 63 -12.50 2.31 -1.88
N PRO A 64 -12.96 3.51 -2.29
CA PRO A 64 -12.08 4.64 -2.61
C PRO A 64 -11.31 5.20 -1.40
N MET A 65 -11.72 4.89 -0.17
CA MET A 65 -11.02 5.35 1.04
C MET A 65 -9.68 4.63 1.22
N PHE A 66 -9.56 3.39 0.75
CA PHE A 66 -8.31 2.66 0.87
C PHE A 66 -7.30 3.18 -0.14
N VAL A 67 -6.20 3.73 0.37
CA VAL A 67 -5.01 4.00 -0.43
C VAL A 67 -4.54 2.67 -1.01
N VAL A 68 -4.21 2.66 -2.31
CA VAL A 68 -3.66 1.49 -2.98
C VAL A 68 -2.42 1.03 -2.21
N ASP A 69 -2.48 -0.18 -1.64
CA ASP A 69 -1.33 -0.78 -0.99
C ASP A 69 -0.36 -1.27 -2.08
N LEU A 70 0.65 -0.45 -2.35
CA LEU A 70 1.66 -0.70 -3.36
C LEU A 70 2.46 -1.97 -3.05
N MET A 71 2.60 -2.34 -1.77
CA MET A 71 3.24 -3.60 -1.37
C MET A 71 2.44 -4.84 -1.75
N HIS A 72 1.11 -4.72 -1.86
CA HIS A 72 0.26 -5.82 -2.26
C HIS A 72 0.24 -6.01 -3.77
N GLU A 73 0.38 -4.92 -4.53
CA GLU A 73 0.30 -4.96 -6.00
C GLU A 73 1.64 -5.25 -6.68
N PHE A 74 2.77 -4.84 -6.08
CA PHE A 74 4.10 -5.07 -6.63
C PHE A 74 4.91 -6.02 -5.77
N GLU A 75 5.47 -7.06 -6.39
CA GLU A 75 6.36 -7.99 -5.70
C GLU A 75 7.56 -7.25 -5.09
N LEU A 76 7.90 -7.56 -3.83
CA LEU A 76 9.07 -7.00 -3.13
C LEU A 76 10.37 -7.12 -3.95
N GLY A 77 10.50 -8.18 -4.74
CA GLY A 77 11.64 -8.39 -5.63
C GLY A 77 11.80 -7.28 -6.68
N VAL A 78 10.69 -6.74 -7.19
CA VAL A 78 10.69 -5.65 -8.17
C VAL A 78 11.21 -4.36 -7.53
N TRP A 79 10.71 -3.99 -6.34
CA TRP A 79 11.20 -2.82 -5.60
C TRP A 79 12.69 -2.93 -5.29
N LYS A 80 13.14 -4.11 -4.86
CA LYS A 80 14.56 -4.35 -4.57
C LYS A 80 15.42 -4.23 -5.83
N ALA A 81 14.96 -4.76 -6.96
CA ALA A 81 15.68 -4.67 -8.23
C ALA A 81 15.80 -3.22 -8.71
N ILE A 82 14.70 -2.46 -8.68
CA ILE A 82 14.68 -1.04 -9.04
C ILE A 82 15.63 -0.23 -8.15
N LEU A 83 15.52 -0.38 -6.82
CA LEU A 83 16.37 0.35 -5.88
C LEU A 83 17.86 0.02 -6.08
N THR A 84 18.17 -1.26 -6.29
CA THR A 84 19.55 -1.70 -6.54
C THR A 84 20.09 -1.09 -7.83
N HIS A 85 19.28 -1.06 -8.89
CA HIS A 85 19.68 -0.47 -10.16
C HIS A 85 19.90 1.05 -10.05
N LEU A 86 19.02 1.76 -9.34
CA LEU A 86 19.20 3.20 -9.08
C LEU A 86 20.47 3.49 -8.29
N LEU A 87 20.79 2.67 -7.29
CA LEU A 87 22.04 2.79 -6.55
C LEU A 87 23.25 2.56 -7.47
N GLN A 88 23.20 1.56 -8.36
CA GLN A 88 24.29 1.32 -9.33
C GLN A 88 24.51 2.52 -10.27
N ILE A 89 23.43 3.16 -10.73
CA ILE A 89 23.53 4.38 -11.55
C ILE A 89 24.21 5.51 -10.76
N LEU A 90 23.80 5.72 -9.50
CA LEU A 90 24.43 6.72 -8.63
C LEU A 90 25.91 6.41 -8.37
N TYR A 91 26.25 5.14 -8.18
CA TYR A 91 27.64 4.70 -8.05
C TYR A 91 28.46 4.97 -9.32
N ALA A 92 27.86 4.77 -10.50
CA ALA A 92 28.50 5.04 -11.79
C ALA A 92 28.70 6.54 -12.06
N GLU A 93 27.77 7.38 -11.61
CA GLU A 93 27.86 8.85 -11.72
C GLU A 93 29.02 9.44 -10.90
N GLY A 94 29.35 8.83 -9.76
CA GLY A 94 30.44 9.29 -8.89
C GLY A 94 30.10 10.57 -8.12
N ASN A 95 31.09 11.42 -7.83
CA ASN A 95 30.89 12.76 -7.23
C ASN A 95 30.08 12.82 -5.92
N ASN A 96 30.27 11.85 -5.01
CA ASN A 96 29.59 11.79 -3.71
C ASN A 96 28.05 11.78 -3.80
N THR A 97 27.47 11.41 -4.94
CA THR A 97 26.02 11.31 -5.17
C THR A 97 25.35 10.35 -4.17
N ILE A 98 26.01 9.25 -3.83
CA ILE A 98 25.58 8.28 -2.79
C ILE A 98 25.53 8.91 -1.40
N GLN A 99 26.50 9.75 -1.05
CA GLN A 99 26.50 10.45 0.24
C GLN A 99 25.37 11.49 0.28
N ARG A 100 25.13 12.17 -0.85
CA ARG A 100 24.01 13.11 -1.00
C ARG A 100 22.66 12.38 -0.91
N PHE A 101 22.53 11.20 -1.51
CA PHE A 101 21.37 10.32 -1.38
C PHE A 101 21.12 9.94 0.08
N ASN A 102 22.12 9.38 0.77
CA ASN A 102 22.00 9.02 2.19
C ASN A 102 21.59 10.21 3.06
N LYS A 103 22.22 11.38 2.85
CA LYS A 103 21.90 12.61 3.58
C LYS A 103 20.46 13.07 3.32
N ARG A 104 19.98 12.99 2.08
CA ARG A 104 18.59 13.36 1.73
C ARG A 104 17.60 12.47 2.47
N HIS A 105 17.75 11.15 2.43
CA HIS A 105 16.80 10.24 3.09
C HIS A 105 16.75 10.43 4.61
N VAL A 106 17.89 10.71 5.26
CA VAL A 106 17.92 11.01 6.70
C VAL A 106 17.21 12.31 7.05
N LEU A 107 17.29 13.32 6.18
CA LEU A 107 16.67 14.64 6.42
C LEU A 107 15.19 14.71 6.01
N THR A 108 14.80 13.97 4.97
CA THR A 108 13.49 14.07 4.34
C THR A 108 12.43 13.18 4.99
N VAL A 109 12.82 12.13 5.72
CA VAL A 109 11.86 11.26 6.43
C VAL A 109 11.75 11.76 7.88
N PRO A 110 10.79 12.66 8.22
CA PRO A 110 10.57 13.04 9.60
C PRO A 110 10.15 11.80 10.41
N THR A 111 10.64 11.71 11.64
CA THR A 111 10.21 10.66 12.57
C THR A 111 8.75 10.92 12.96
N PHE A 112 7.83 10.17 12.36
CA PHE A 112 6.44 10.19 12.80
C PHE A 112 6.29 9.39 14.09
N GLY A 113 6.15 10.13 15.20
CA GLY A 113 5.93 9.56 16.54
C GLY A 113 7.10 8.74 17.10
N ARG A 114 7.00 8.36 18.38
CA ARG A 114 8.00 7.48 19.02
C ARG A 114 7.92 6.03 18.54
N ASP A 115 6.80 5.61 17.94
CA ASP A 115 6.43 4.18 17.96
C ASP A 115 6.12 3.53 16.59
N THR A 116 5.91 4.26 15.49
CA THR A 116 5.45 3.63 14.22
C THR A 116 6.30 3.84 12.97
N VAL A 117 6.94 5.00 12.75
CA VAL A 117 7.87 5.18 11.61
C VAL A 117 9.31 5.01 12.08
N ARG A 118 9.96 3.92 11.65
CA ARG A 118 11.34 3.59 12.04
C ARG A 118 12.33 4.48 11.32
N ARG A 119 13.33 4.95 12.05
CA ARG A 119 14.46 5.71 11.49
C ARG A 119 15.10 4.89 10.37
N LEU A 120 15.08 5.38 9.14
CA LEU A 120 16.02 4.91 8.12
C LEU A 120 17.43 5.16 8.66
N GLY A 121 18.27 4.13 8.63
CA GLY A 121 19.64 4.26 9.12
C GLY A 121 20.43 5.30 8.33
N ASN A 122 21.49 5.85 8.93
CA ASN A 122 22.35 6.86 8.30
C ASN A 122 22.95 6.42 6.95
N ASN A 123 22.94 5.11 6.66
CA ASN A 123 23.41 4.54 5.40
C ASN A 123 22.30 3.71 4.74
N VAL A 124 21.42 4.39 4.01
CA VAL A 124 20.34 3.78 3.24
C VAL A 124 20.89 2.99 2.05
N SER A 125 21.94 3.50 1.39
CA SER A 125 22.60 2.86 0.25
C SER A 125 23.17 1.47 0.54
N GLY A 126 23.44 1.15 1.82
CA GLY A 126 23.92 -0.17 2.22
C GLY A 126 22.85 -1.26 2.17
N LEU A 127 21.56 -0.90 2.09
CA LEU A 127 20.41 -1.81 2.05
C LEU A 127 20.39 -2.89 3.16
N LYS A 128 21.01 -2.61 4.31
CA LYS A 128 21.12 -3.56 5.42
C LYS A 128 19.92 -3.43 6.35
N LYS A 129 19.36 -4.57 6.77
CA LYS A 129 18.28 -4.68 7.75
C LYS A 129 16.99 -3.92 7.36
N LEU A 130 16.66 -3.92 6.07
CA LEU A 130 15.42 -3.33 5.56
C LEU A 130 14.29 -4.38 5.53
N ALA A 131 13.15 -4.03 6.11
CA ALA A 131 11.89 -4.71 5.91
C ALA A 131 11.28 -4.32 4.55
N ALA A 132 10.28 -5.08 4.10
CA ALA A 132 9.65 -4.87 2.82
C ALA A 132 9.07 -3.44 2.64
N ARG A 133 8.48 -2.88 3.71
CA ARG A 133 7.97 -1.49 3.76
C ARG A 133 9.06 -0.45 3.54
N ASP A 134 10.25 -0.69 4.08
CA ASP A 134 11.33 0.28 3.99
C ASP A 134 11.79 0.49 2.54
N TYR A 135 11.66 -0.52 1.67
CA TYR A 135 11.95 -0.37 0.23
C TYR A 135 10.98 0.56 -0.48
N GLU A 136 9.70 0.51 -0.09
CA GLU A 136 8.68 1.40 -0.61
C GLU A 136 8.95 2.83 -0.14
N ASP A 137 9.14 3.03 1.17
CA ASP A 137 9.42 4.36 1.74
C ASP A 137 10.65 5.02 1.09
N ILE A 138 11.71 4.27 0.86
CA ILE A 138 12.93 4.77 0.18
C ILE A 138 12.60 5.20 -1.25
N LEU A 139 11.87 4.38 -2.01
CA LEU A 139 11.56 4.70 -3.40
C LEU A 139 10.52 5.83 -3.52
N GLN A 140 9.54 5.91 -2.63
CA GLN A 140 8.61 7.04 -2.55
C GLN A 140 9.36 8.36 -2.30
N VAL A 141 10.33 8.39 -1.40
CA VAL A 141 11.15 9.59 -1.14
C VAL A 141 12.07 9.93 -2.31
N TYR A 142 12.56 8.93 -3.04
CA TYR A 142 13.38 9.12 -4.23
C TYR A 142 12.58 9.75 -5.37
N PHE A 143 11.41 9.18 -5.67
CA PHE A 143 10.54 9.63 -6.76
C PHE A 143 9.74 10.89 -6.41
N SER A 144 9.46 11.15 -5.14
CA SER A 144 8.77 12.37 -4.73
C SER A 144 9.67 13.59 -4.92
N PRO A 145 9.29 14.53 -5.83
CA PRO A 145 9.99 15.80 -5.96
C PRO A 145 9.67 16.75 -4.79
N PHE A 146 8.64 16.44 -3.98
CA PHE A 146 7.97 17.41 -3.11
C PHE A 146 8.80 17.89 -1.92
N CYS A 147 9.77 17.10 -1.43
CA CYS A 147 10.60 17.53 -0.30
C CYS A 147 11.97 18.10 -0.68
N ALA A 148 12.39 18.03 -1.95
CA ALA A 148 13.71 18.50 -2.35
C ALA A 148 13.76 19.98 -2.76
N GLN A 149 12.61 20.61 -3.03
CA GLN A 149 12.55 21.96 -3.59
C GLN A 149 12.11 23.08 -2.64
N GLN A 150 11.66 22.79 -1.41
CA GLN A 150 11.30 23.85 -0.48
C GLN A 150 12.22 23.87 0.73
N GLY A 151 13.09 24.88 0.77
CA GLY A 151 13.78 25.36 1.96
C GLY A 151 12.86 26.08 2.95
N SER A 152 11.53 25.88 2.91
CA SER A 152 10.61 26.34 3.93
C SER A 152 10.23 25.17 4.84
N LYS A 153 10.49 25.34 6.12
CA LYS A 153 10.35 24.33 7.18
C LYS A 153 8.88 23.95 7.49
N TYR A 154 7.89 24.45 6.73
CA TYR A 154 6.48 24.46 7.17
C TYR A 154 5.41 24.07 6.14
N ASP A 155 5.75 23.67 4.91
CA ASP A 155 4.72 23.40 3.89
C ASP A 155 4.78 21.98 3.29
N CYS A 156 5.21 20.99 4.08
CA CYS A 156 5.11 19.58 3.67
C CYS A 156 3.70 19.04 3.99
N LEU A 157 2.87 18.91 2.97
CA LEU A 157 1.59 18.17 3.00
C LEU A 157 1.72 16.71 3.47
N CYS A 158 2.92 16.14 3.54
CA CYS A 158 3.18 14.84 4.16
C CYS A 158 3.12 14.86 5.71
N CYS A 159 3.11 16.03 6.35
CA CYS A 159 2.95 16.17 7.81
C CYS A 159 1.49 16.40 8.25
N SER A 160 0.53 16.36 7.31
CA SER A 160 -0.89 16.57 7.59
C SER A 160 -1.71 15.32 7.26
N ALA A 161 -1.46 14.24 8.00
CA ALA A 161 -2.39 13.16 8.28
C ALA A 161 -1.87 12.33 9.48
#